data_AF-A0A1F7HID4-F1
#
_entry.id   AF-A0A1F7HID4-F1
#
_cell.length_a   1.000
_cell.length_b   1.000
_cell.length_c   1.000
_cell.angle_alpha   90.00
_cell.angle_beta   90.00
_cell.angle_gamma   90.00
#
_symmetry.space_group_name_H-M   'P 1'
#
loop_
_entity.id
_entity.type
_entity.pdbx_description
1 polymer ?
#
loop_
_entity_poly.entity_id
_entity_poly.type
_entity_poly.pdbx_seq_one_letter_code
_entity_poly.pdbx_strand_id
1 'polypeptide(L)'
;MLKSLLQKQQIDALKSGDSQKLEFLRYILSEIKNKEIDKKQELTDDEIKAVLDKIVKELDDSIKAAKTGGRNELQVKYEAQKEIISSISK
;
A
#
# COMPACT_ATOMS: atom_id res chain seq x y z
N MET A 1 8.61 -8.10 12.04
CA MET A 1 9.08 -8.00 10.64
C MET A 1 7.89 -7.75 9.73
N LEU A 2 7.49 -6.49 9.64
CA LEU A 2 6.38 -5.98 8.85
C LEU A 2 6.62 -6.17 7.34
N LYS A 3 7.87 -6.01 6.89
CA LYS A 3 8.29 -6.30 5.51
C LYS A 3 7.97 -7.74 5.09
N SER A 4 8.26 -8.71 5.96
CA SER A 4 7.99 -10.13 5.69
C SER A 4 6.49 -10.43 5.63
N LEU A 5 5.67 -9.75 6.43
CA LEU A 5 4.21 -9.85 6.35
C LEU A 5 3.69 -9.33 5.00
N LEU A 6 4.18 -8.18 4.54
CA LEU A 6 3.83 -7.62 3.23
C LEU A 6 4.19 -8.58 2.08
N GLN A 7 5.38 -9.18 2.13
CA GLN A 7 5.81 -10.20 1.16
C GLN A 7 4.92 -11.45 1.20
N LYS A 8 4.53 -11.91 2.39
CA LYS A 8 3.60 -13.03 2.53
C LYS A 8 2.23 -12.70 1.92
N GLN A 9 1.66 -11.55 2.26
CA GLN A 9 0.39 -11.10 1.70
C GLN A 9 0.43 -10.97 0.16
N GLN A 10 1.58 -10.56 -0.39
CA GLN A 10 1.79 -10.48 -1.84
C GLN A 10 1.72 -11.86 -2.48
N ILE A 11 2.37 -12.86 -1.88
CA ILE A 11 2.32 -14.24 -2.34
C ILE A 11 0.91 -14.82 -2.23
N ASP A 12 0.22 -14.53 -1.13
CA ASP A 12 -1.16 -15.01 -0.91
C ASP A 12 -2.12 -14.39 -1.95
N ALA A 13 -2.00 -13.08 -2.24
CA ALA A 13 -2.77 -12.41 -3.29
C ALA A 13 -2.47 -12.97 -4.69
N LEU A 14 -1.21 -13.32 -4.97
CA LEU A 14 -0.84 -14.00 -6.21
C LEU A 14 -1.53 -15.37 -6.34
N LYS A 15 -1.53 -16.16 -5.26
CA LYS A 15 -2.16 -17.49 -5.24
C LYS A 15 -3.68 -17.43 -5.35
N SER A 16 -4.32 -16.41 -4.77
CA SER A 16 -5.76 -16.23 -4.83
C SER A 16 -6.25 -15.61 -6.14
N GLY A 17 -5.36 -15.10 -6.99
CA GLY A 17 -5.71 -14.38 -8.22
C GLY A 17 -6.24 -12.97 -7.96
N ASP A 18 -6.07 -12.42 -6.75
CA ASP A 18 -6.50 -11.06 -6.41
C ASP A 18 -5.53 -10.05 -7.01
N SER A 19 -5.79 -9.71 -8.28
CA SER A 19 -4.92 -8.87 -9.09
C SER A 19 -4.80 -7.44 -8.53
N GLN A 20 -5.89 -6.89 -7.97
CA GLN A 20 -5.89 -5.54 -7.42
C GLN A 20 -5.05 -5.47 -6.14
N LYS A 21 -5.21 -6.43 -5.22
CA LYS A 21 -4.40 -6.53 -4.01
C LYS A 21 -2.93 -6.80 -4.34
N LEU A 22 -2.67 -7.67 -5.31
CA LEU A 22 -1.32 -7.99 -5.76
C LEU A 22 -0.58 -6.78 -6.33
N GLU A 23 -1.23 -6.01 -7.22
CA GLU A 23 -0.67 -4.78 -7.81
C GLU A 23 -0.31 -3.78 -6.71
N PHE A 24 -1.22 -3.57 -5.77
CA PHE A 24 -1.00 -2.59 -4.71
C PHE A 24 0.06 -3.01 -3.69
N LEU A 25 0.12 -4.30 -3.32
CA LEU A 25 1.20 -4.83 -2.47
C LEU A 25 2.57 -4.72 -3.13
N ARG A 26 2.66 -4.93 -4.45
CA ARG A 26 3.89 -4.70 -5.23
C ARG A 26 4.30 -3.23 -5.20
N TYR A 27 3.34 -2.32 -5.32
CA TYR A 27 3.59 -0.89 -5.21
C TYR A 27 4.15 -0.53 -3.83
N ILE A 28 3.50 -0.96 -2.73
CA ILE A 28 3.99 -0.72 -1.36
C ILE A 28 5.42 -1.25 -1.17
N LEU A 29 5.70 -2.49 -1.58
CA LEU A 29 7.03 -3.08 -1.48
C LEU A 29 8.07 -2.31 -2.30
N SER A 30 7.68 -1.71 -3.42
CA SER A 30 8.56 -0.88 -4.24
C SER A 30 8.87 0.45 -3.55
N GLU A 31 7.88 1.10 -2.92
CA GLU A 31 8.09 2.32 -2.13
C GLU A 31 9.03 2.08 -0.94
N ILE A 32 8.86 0.95 -0.24
CA ILE A 32 9.78 0.53 0.83
C ILE A 32 11.18 0.36 0.25
N LYS A 33 11.34 -0.40 -0.85
CA LYS A 33 12.63 -0.64 -1.47
C LYS A 33 13.31 0.65 -1.94
N ASN A 34 12.56 1.59 -2.52
CA ASN A 34 13.08 2.90 -2.93
C ASN A 34 13.64 3.64 -1.72
N LYS A 35 12.91 3.65 -0.60
CA LYS A 35 13.35 4.27 0.64
C LYS A 35 14.59 3.58 1.24
N GLU A 36 14.68 2.25 1.17
CA GLU A 36 15.87 1.50 1.57
C GLU A 36 17.10 1.86 0.73
N ILE A 37 16.91 2.03 -0.58
CA ILE A 37 17.97 2.46 -1.50
C ILE A 37 18.45 3.87 -1.11
N ASP A 38 17.52 4.80 -0.90
CA ASP A 38 17.84 6.18 -0.47
C ASP A 38 18.59 6.20 0.86
N LYS A 39 18.17 5.36 1.82
CA LYS A 39 18.75 5.26 3.16
C LYS A 39 20.02 4.39 3.21
N LYS A 40 20.30 3.64 2.14
CA LYS A 40 21.37 2.63 2.02
C LYS A 40 21.36 1.57 3.13
N GLN A 41 20.17 1.23 3.63
CA GLN A 41 19.97 0.24 4.68
C GLN A 41 18.53 -0.27 4.64
N GLU A 42 18.26 -1.43 5.22
CA GLU A 42 16.89 -1.90 5.40
C GLU A 42 16.10 -1.00 6.35
N LEU A 43 14.80 -0.85 6.08
CA LEU A 43 13.91 -0.09 6.96
C LEU A 43 13.55 -0.91 8.19
N THR A 44 13.45 -0.23 9.33
CA THR A 44 12.82 -0.81 10.52
C THR A 44 11.30 -0.90 10.34
N ASP A 45 10.64 -1.71 11.19
CA ASP A 45 9.17 -1.82 11.16
C ASP A 45 8.49 -0.45 11.38
N ASP A 46 9.08 0.46 12.17
CA ASP A 46 8.52 1.81 12.38
C ASP A 46 8.71 2.73 11.18
N GLU A 47 9.82 2.59 10.45
CA GLU A 47 10.02 3.33 9.20
C GLU A 47 9.09 2.81 8.09
N ILE A 48 8.83 1.50 8.05
CA ILE A 48 7.84 0.94 7.14
C ILE A 48 6.44 1.48 7.48
N LYS A 49 6.05 1.55 8.76
CA LYS A 49 4.79 2.20 9.16
C LYS A 49 4.72 3.64 8.68
N ALA A 50 5.80 4.41 8.79
CA ALA A 50 5.84 5.78 8.29
C ALA A 50 5.64 5.87 6.76
N VAL A 51 6.16 4.90 5.99
CA VAL A 51 5.88 4.78 4.55
C VAL A 51 4.39 4.48 4.31
N LEU A 52 3.81 3.53 5.06
CA LEU A 52 2.38 3.19 4.94
C LEU A 52 1.47 4.38 5.29
N ASP A 53 1.78 5.11 6.36
CA ASP A 53 1.04 6.31 6.77
C ASP A 53 1.07 7.40 5.71
N LYS A 54 2.22 7.55 5.03
CA LYS A 54 2.34 8.48 3.89
C LYS A 54 1.42 8.05 2.74
N ILE A 55 1.42 6.77 2.37
CA ILE A 55 0.57 6.23 1.31
C ILE A 55 -0.92 6.41 1.66
N VAL A 56 -1.31 6.19 2.91
CA VAL A 56 -2.71 6.40 3.36
C VAL A 56 -3.13 7.86 3.19
N LYS A 57 -2.26 8.83 3.49
CA LYS A 57 -2.54 10.25 3.27
C LYS A 57 -2.73 10.58 1.79
N GLU A 58 -1.85 10.05 0.93
CA GLU A 58 -1.95 10.22 -0.53
C GLU A 58 -3.24 9.60 -1.09
N LEU A 59 -3.67 8.45 -0.54
CA LEU A 59 -4.96 7.82 -0.87
C LEU A 59 -6.14 8.68 -0.43
N ASP A 60 -6.11 9.24 0.78
CA ASP A 60 -7.19 10.10 1.28
C ASP A 60 -7.40 11.34 0.41
N ASP A 61 -6.31 11.95 -0.04
CA ASP A 61 -6.38 13.09 -0.95
C ASP A 61 -6.85 12.66 -2.35
N SER A 62 -6.42 11.48 -2.83
CA SER A 62 -6.87 10.90 -4.09
C SER A 62 -8.37 10.52 -4.07
N ILE A 63 -8.88 10.01 -2.96
CA ILE A 63 -10.31 9.70 -2.74
C ILE A 63 -11.13 10.99 -2.82
N LYS A 64 -10.72 12.04 -2.11
CA LYS A 64 -11.38 13.35 -2.18
C LYS A 64 -11.39 13.89 -3.61
N ALA A 65 -10.27 13.83 -4.31
CA ALA A 65 -10.16 14.30 -5.70
C ALA A 65 -11.02 13.46 -6.66
N ALA A 66 -11.09 12.14 -6.48
CA ALA A 66 -11.94 11.25 -7.26
C ALA A 66 -13.43 11.59 -7.05
N LYS A 67 -13.84 11.78 -5.79
CA LYS A 67 -15.21 12.16 -5.41
C LYS A 67 -15.63 13.51 -5.99
N THR A 68 -14.78 14.53 -5.85
CA THR A 68 -15.04 15.87 -6.42
C THR A 68 -15.13 15.83 -7.95
N GLY A 69 -14.35 14.97 -8.60
CA GLY A 69 -14.36 14.79 -10.05
C GLY A 69 -15.42 13.82 -10.59
N GLY A 70 -16.28 13.24 -9.74
CA GLY A 70 -17.29 12.26 -10.16
C GLY A 70 -16.73 10.93 -10.66
N ARG A 71 -15.47 10.60 -10.36
CA ARG A 71 -14.78 9.38 -10.83
C ARG A 71 -14.94 8.25 -9.82
N ASN A 72 -16.16 7.70 -9.72
CA ASN A 72 -16.53 6.71 -8.72
C ASN A 72 -15.67 5.42 -8.78
N GLU A 73 -15.25 4.99 -9.98
CA GLU A 73 -14.36 3.83 -10.16
C GLU A 73 -13.00 4.03 -9.47
N LEU A 74 -12.44 5.24 -9.55
CA LEU A 74 -11.18 5.59 -8.88
C LEU A 74 -11.37 5.68 -7.37
N GLN A 75 -12.49 6.24 -6.92
CA GLN A 75 -12.82 6.28 -5.50
C GLN A 75 -12.85 4.87 -4.91
N VAL A 76 -13.59 3.95 -5.52
CA VAL A 76 -13.69 2.55 -5.06
C VAL A 76 -12.32 1.87 -5.08
N LYS A 77 -11.50 2.10 -6.13
CA LYS A 77 -10.14 1.58 -6.20
C LYS A 77 -9.29 2.06 -5.02
N TYR A 78 -9.29 3.36 -4.71
CA TYR A 78 -8.47 3.93 -3.64
C TYR A 78 -8.97 3.52 -2.24
N GLU A 79 -10.28 3.41 -2.04
CA GLU A 79 -10.87 2.90 -0.80
C GLU A 79 -10.45 1.44 -0.55
N ALA A 80 -10.50 0.59 -1.58
CA ALA A 80 -10.02 -0.79 -1.48
C ALA A 80 -8.52 -0.87 -1.15
N GLN A 81 -7.71 0.02 -1.73
CA GLN A 81 -6.28 0.12 -1.41
C GLN A 81 -6.04 0.53 0.06
N LYS A 82 -6.82 1.48 0.57
CA LYS A 82 -6.74 1.91 1.97
C LYS A 82 -7.10 0.77 2.94
N GLU A 83 -8.13 -0.01 2.62
CA GLU A 83 -8.51 -1.20 3.39
C GLU A 83 -7.39 -2.25 3.43
N ILE A 84 -6.67 -2.46 2.32
CA ILE A 84 -5.50 -3.36 2.30
C ILE A 84 -4.47 -2.91 3.34
N ILE A 85 -4.11 -1.63 3.39
CA ILE A 85 -3.14 -1.11 4.39
C ILE A 85 -3.69 -1.28 5.82
N SER A 86 -4.97 -0.97 6.05
CA SER A 86 -5.59 -1.15 7.37
C SER A 86 -5.51 -2.59 7.86
N SER A 87 -5.66 -3.58 6.96
CA SER A 87 -5.56 -5.00 7.31
C SER A 87 -4.14 -5.46 7.67
N ILE A 88 -3.11 -4.70 7.29
CA ILE A 88 -1.70 -4.99 7.57
C ILE A 88 -1.24 -4.36 8.90
N SER A 89 -1.81 -3.20 9.25
CA SER A 89 -1.46 -2.44 10.45
C SER A 89 -2.30 -2.79 11.69
N LYS A 90 -3.21 -3.78 11.59
CA LYS A 90 -3.92 -4.39 12.72
C LYS A 90 -3.13 -5.56 13.30
#